data_AF-A0A4Y9NMB9-F1
#
_entry.id   AF-A0A4Y9NMB9-F1
#
_cell.length_a   1.000
_cell.length_b   1.000
_cell.length_c   1.000
_cell.angle_alpha   90.00
_cell.angle_beta   90.00
_cell.angle_gamma   90.00
#
_symmetry.space_group_name_H-M   'P 1'
#
loop_
_entity.id
_entity.type
_entity.pdbx_description
1 polymer ?
#
loop_
_entity_poly.entity_id
_entity_poly.type
_entity_poly.pdbx_seq_one_letter_code
_entity_poly.pdbx_strand_id
1 'polypeptide(L)'
;MTVLVGAVVTGILTYVNVRSRKAAELELIEERRLRDLRLPHYQRLFDASGTIVEGPPPHSDHWRFQPGAPLLTLRRWYFDEAAGMFLTPAARDRFFDLVNALHSGVTTLQAGSILTDDEADGICLHARKLRFQLTEDVGVGRAPGQRATDAMTAEAS
;
A
#
# COMPACT_ATOMS: atom_id res chain seq x y z
N MET A 1 5.54 54.01 -26.31
CA MET A 1 5.37 53.53 -24.91
C MET A 1 4.83 52.10 -24.78
N THR A 2 4.44 51.43 -25.87
CA THR A 2 3.86 50.08 -25.86
C THR A 2 4.87 48.93 -25.68
N VAL A 3 6.13 49.11 -26.09
CA VAL A 3 7.17 48.07 -26.01
C VAL A 3 7.58 47.74 -24.56
N LEU A 4 7.55 48.73 -23.67
CA LEU A 4 7.90 48.58 -22.25
C LEU A 4 6.84 47.79 -21.47
N VAL A 5 5.56 47.93 -21.83
CA VAL A 5 4.45 47.22 -21.18
C VAL A 5 4.49 45.73 -21.55
N GLY A 6 4.81 45.40 -22.80
CA GLY A 6 4.95 44.01 -23.25
C GLY A 6 6.04 43.24 -22.48
N ALA A 7 7.21 43.85 -22.28
CA ALA A 7 8.33 43.21 -21.58
C ALA A 7 8.02 42.89 -20.10
N VAL A 8 7.29 43.77 -19.41
CA VAL A 8 6.89 43.54 -18.01
C VAL A 8 5.88 42.39 -17.89
N VAL A 9 4.90 42.33 -18.80
CA VAL A 9 3.90 41.25 -18.81
C VAL A 9 4.54 39.90 -19.11
N THR A 10 5.48 39.84 -20.07
CA THR A 10 6.21 38.60 -20.36
C THR A 10 7.04 38.14 -19.17
N GLY A 11 7.72 39.05 -18.47
CA GLY A 11 8.51 38.72 -17.28
C GLY A 11 7.67 38.13 -16.14
N ILE A 12 6.48 38.68 -15.90
CA ILE A 12 5.54 38.17 -14.88
C ILE A 12 5.07 36.76 -15.24
N LEU A 13 4.66 36.53 -16.49
CA LEU A 13 4.23 35.21 -16.97
C LEU A 13 5.33 34.16 -16.85
N THR A 14 6.57 34.51 -17.21
CA THR A 14 7.73 33.62 -17.06
C THR A 14 7.99 33.29 -15.59
N TYR A 15 7.94 34.28 -14.69
CA TYR A 15 8.14 34.05 -13.25
C TYR A 15 7.09 33.12 -12.66
N VAL A 16 5.81 33.32 -12.97
CA VAL A 16 4.72 32.46 -12.49
C VAL A 16 4.89 31.02 -12.99
N ASN A 17 5.21 30.84 -14.27
CA ASN A 17 5.42 29.52 -14.87
C ASN A 17 6.64 28.79 -14.27
N VAL A 18 7.74 29.50 -14.03
CA VAL A 18 8.92 28.92 -13.36
C VAL A 18 8.58 28.54 -11.91
N ARG A 19 7.80 29.36 -11.20
CA ARG A 19 7.41 29.10 -9.82
C ARG A 19 6.47 27.89 -9.70
N SER A 20 5.47 27.79 -10.58
CA SER A 20 4.54 26.64 -10.58
C SER A 20 5.27 25.33 -10.92
N ARG A 21 6.18 25.35 -11.89
CA ARG A 21 7.02 24.18 -12.22
C ARG A 21 7.86 23.72 -11.03
N LYS A 22 8.50 24.64 -10.31
CA LYS A 22 9.30 24.29 -9.13
C LYS A 22 8.47 23.73 -7.98
N ALA A 23 7.25 24.24 -7.77
CA ALA A 23 6.33 23.71 -6.77
C ALA A 23 5.92 22.28 -7.10
N ALA A 24 5.49 22.02 -8.34
CA ALA A 24 5.14 20.68 -8.80
C ALA A 24 6.33 19.69 -8.74
N GLU A 25 7.54 20.15 -9.07
CA GLU A 25 8.74 19.33 -8.98
C GLU A 25 9.08 18.96 -7.53
N LEU A 26 8.94 19.89 -6.59
CA LEU A 26 9.12 19.63 -5.16
C LEU A 26 8.12 18.59 -4.63
N GLU A 27 6.85 18.69 -5.02
CA GLU A 27 5.83 17.71 -4.66
C GLU A 27 6.15 16.32 -5.21
N LEU A 28 6.56 16.24 -6.48
CA LEU A 28 6.97 14.98 -7.11
C LEU A 28 8.19 14.35 -6.42
N ILE A 29 9.17 15.15 -6.04
CA ILE A 29 10.36 14.67 -5.32
C ILE A 29 9.96 14.15 -3.94
N GLU A 30 9.10 14.88 -3.22
CA GLU A 30 8.65 14.46 -1.90
C GLU A 30 7.80 13.19 -1.96
N GLU A 31 6.90 13.07 -2.93
CA GLU A 31 6.14 11.85 -3.16
C GLU A 31 7.04 10.64 -3.46
N ARG A 32 8.07 10.82 -4.31
CA ARG A 32 9.04 9.76 -4.61
C ARG A 32 9.82 9.38 -3.35
N ARG A 33 10.28 10.37 -2.59
CA ARG A 33 11.00 10.14 -1.34
C ARG A 33 10.16 9.33 -0.35
N LEU A 34 8.89 9.67 -0.18
CA LEU A 34 7.98 8.92 0.68
C LEU A 34 7.75 7.50 0.16
N ARG A 35 7.65 7.31 -1.16
CA ARG A 35 7.53 5.98 -1.76
C ARG A 35 8.76 5.13 -1.52
N ASP A 36 9.95 5.68 -1.74
CA ASP A 36 11.22 4.98 -1.55
C ASP A 36 11.42 4.58 -0.09
N LEU A 37 10.96 5.41 0.85
CA LEU A 37 10.93 5.07 2.27
C LEU A 37 9.96 3.94 2.59
N ARG A 38 8.78 3.88 1.96
CA ARG A 38 7.76 2.83 2.19
C ARG A 38 8.15 1.49 1.57
N LEU A 39 8.80 1.51 0.42
CA LEU A 39 9.08 0.32 -0.40
C LEU A 39 9.71 -0.85 0.37
N PRO A 40 10.80 -0.67 1.16
CA PRO A 40 11.40 -1.79 1.89
C PRO A 40 10.47 -2.38 2.95
N HIS A 41 9.62 -1.55 3.58
CA HIS A 41 8.63 -2.04 4.55
C HIS A 41 7.51 -2.80 3.87
N TYR A 42 7.04 -2.31 2.72
CA TYR A 42 6.00 -2.93 1.92
C TYR A 42 6.45 -4.27 1.35
N GLN A 43 7.71 -4.37 0.91
CA GLN A 43 8.26 -5.62 0.41
C GLN A 43 8.29 -6.70 1.51
N ARG A 44 8.78 -6.38 2.71
CA ARG A 44 8.76 -7.34 3.84
C ARG A 44 7.35 -7.78 4.21
N LEU A 45 6.39 -6.85 4.25
CA LEU A 45 5.00 -7.20 4.54
C LEU A 45 4.37 -8.04 3.42
N PHE A 46 4.71 -7.74 2.17
CA PHE A 46 4.30 -8.52 1.02
C PHE A 46 4.81 -9.95 1.15
N ASP A 47 6.10 -10.15 1.42
CA ASP A 47 6.69 -11.49 1.61
C ASP A 47 6.07 -12.22 2.79
N ALA A 48 5.92 -11.55 3.94
CA ALA A 48 5.31 -12.13 5.14
C ALA A 48 3.85 -12.57 4.90
N SER A 49 3.06 -11.77 4.16
CA SER A 49 1.68 -12.13 3.80
C SER A 49 1.60 -13.16 2.67
N GLY A 50 2.64 -13.31 1.84
CA GLY A 50 2.70 -14.30 0.76
C GLY A 50 2.69 -15.74 1.28
N THR A 51 3.39 -15.99 2.38
CA THR A 51 3.42 -17.31 3.04
C THR A 51 2.03 -17.78 3.52
N ILE A 52 1.09 -16.85 3.69
CA ILE A 52 -0.30 -17.15 4.06
C ILE A 52 -1.13 -17.52 2.82
N VAL A 53 -0.84 -16.93 1.66
CA VAL A 53 -1.63 -17.11 0.42
C VAL A 53 -1.31 -18.42 -0.29
N GLU A 54 -0.09 -18.94 -0.14
CA GLU A 54 0.36 -20.11 -0.91
C GLU A 54 -0.29 -21.42 -0.49
N GLY A 55 -0.85 -21.51 0.72
CA GLY A 55 -1.55 -22.70 1.21
C GLY A 55 -0.70 -23.99 1.18
N PRO A 56 -1.23 -25.11 1.70
CA PRO A 56 -0.59 -26.39 1.49
C PRO A 56 -0.84 -26.89 0.06
N PRO A 57 0.03 -27.79 -0.45
CA PRO A 57 -0.10 -28.34 -1.80
C PRO A 57 -1.46 -29.04 -2.00
N PRO A 58 -1.96 -29.11 -3.26
CA PRO A 58 -3.32 -29.55 -3.63
C PRO A 58 -3.69 -31.01 -3.28
N HIS A 59 -2.83 -31.74 -2.57
CA HIS A 59 -3.04 -33.11 -2.12
C HIS A 59 -2.86 -33.29 -0.60
N SER A 60 -2.82 -32.18 0.14
CA SER A 60 -2.87 -32.20 1.59
C SER A 60 -4.33 -31.99 1.97
N ASP A 61 -5.02 -33.04 2.41
CA ASP A 61 -6.42 -32.98 2.81
C ASP A 61 -6.69 -31.99 3.95
N HIS A 62 -5.66 -31.47 4.64
CA HIS A 62 -5.82 -30.68 5.86
C HIS A 62 -4.90 -29.45 5.84
N TRP A 63 -5.49 -28.24 5.83
CA TRP A 63 -4.78 -27.02 6.22
C TRP A 63 -4.34 -27.16 7.68
N ARG A 64 -3.08 -27.57 7.89
CA ARG A 64 -2.44 -27.47 9.21
C ARG A 64 -2.15 -26.00 9.47
N PHE A 65 -3.11 -25.35 10.08
CA PHE A 65 -2.97 -23.99 10.56
C PHE A 65 -1.92 -23.95 11.66
N GLN A 66 -0.86 -23.18 11.42
CA GLN A 66 0.05 -22.77 12.48
C GLN A 66 -0.11 -21.27 12.73
N PRO A 67 -1.26 -20.84 13.27
CA PRO A 67 -1.60 -19.42 13.22
C PRO A 67 -0.76 -18.53 14.10
N GLY A 68 -0.12 -19.12 15.12
CA GLY A 68 0.79 -18.40 16.00
C GLY A 68 1.94 -17.76 15.22
N ALA A 69 2.53 -18.45 14.24
CA ALA A 69 3.72 -17.96 13.55
C ALA A 69 3.43 -16.79 12.59
N PRO A 70 2.43 -16.84 11.68
CA PRO A 70 2.08 -15.70 10.83
C PRO A 70 1.55 -14.51 11.63
N LEU A 71 0.69 -14.74 12.63
CA LEU A 71 0.14 -13.66 13.45
C LEU A 71 1.24 -12.93 14.24
N LEU A 72 2.16 -13.68 14.85
CA LEU A 72 3.29 -13.10 15.58
C LEU A 72 4.23 -12.34 14.62
N THR A 73 4.51 -12.90 13.44
CA THR A 73 5.36 -12.26 12.43
C THR A 73 4.76 -10.93 11.98
N LEU A 74 3.48 -10.89 11.63
CA LEU A 74 2.78 -9.66 11.23
C LEU A 74 2.73 -8.63 12.35
N ARG A 75 2.47 -9.06 13.59
CA ARG A 75 2.44 -8.16 14.75
C ARG A 75 3.82 -7.57 15.06
N ARG A 76 4.87 -8.39 15.03
CA ARG A 76 6.25 -7.91 15.22
C ARG A 76 6.66 -6.94 14.12
N TRP A 77 6.34 -7.25 12.87
CA TRP A 77 6.57 -6.31 11.77
C TRP A 77 5.89 -4.96 12.02
N TYR A 78 4.63 -4.96 12.48
CA TYR A 78 3.89 -3.72 12.72
C TYR A 78 4.47 -2.87 13.86
N PHE A 79 4.77 -3.49 15.01
CA PHE A 79 5.17 -2.78 16.24
C PHE A 79 6.68 -2.65 16.43
N ASP A 80 7.46 -3.69 16.16
CA ASP A 80 8.90 -3.72 16.47
C ASP A 80 9.71 -2.94 15.41
N GLU A 81 9.32 -3.02 14.14
CA GLU A 81 10.04 -2.36 13.04
C GLU A 81 9.55 -0.92 12.77
N ALA A 82 8.65 -0.42 13.61
CA ALA A 82 7.86 0.81 13.37
C ALA A 82 7.16 0.82 12.00
N ALA A 83 7.05 -0.33 11.32
CA ALA A 83 6.67 -0.39 9.92
C ALA A 83 5.19 0.01 9.70
N GLY A 84 4.36 -0.10 10.73
CA GLY A 84 2.97 0.37 10.71
C GLY A 84 2.81 1.86 10.42
N MET A 85 3.83 2.69 10.68
CA MET A 85 3.79 4.13 10.35
C MET A 85 3.84 4.40 8.84
N PHE A 86 4.41 3.47 8.08
CA PHE A 86 4.58 3.60 6.62
C PHE A 86 3.34 3.16 5.84
N LEU A 87 2.39 2.50 6.50
CA LEU A 87 1.12 2.10 5.89
C LEU A 87 0.24 3.32 5.61
N THR A 88 -0.30 3.38 4.40
CA THR A 88 -1.44 4.23 4.10
C THR A 88 -2.65 3.82 4.94
N PRO A 89 -3.65 4.70 5.14
CA PRO A 89 -4.88 4.33 5.83
C PRO A 89 -5.53 3.07 5.24
N ALA A 90 -5.63 2.99 3.91
CA ALA A 90 -6.20 1.83 3.23
C ALA A 90 -5.39 0.54 3.48
N ALA A 91 -4.06 0.58 3.38
CA ALA A 91 -3.21 -0.58 3.66
C ALA A 91 -3.28 -1.01 5.13
N ARG A 92 -3.42 -0.05 6.05
CA ARG A 92 -3.58 -0.29 7.48
C ARG A 92 -4.90 -1.01 7.78
N ASP A 93 -5.99 -0.59 7.16
CA ASP A 93 -7.29 -1.26 7.34
C ASP A 93 -7.22 -2.72 6.85
N ARG A 94 -6.62 -2.94 5.65
CA ARG A 94 -6.40 -4.30 5.13
C ARG A 94 -5.50 -5.15 6.02
N PHE A 95 -4.48 -4.54 6.62
CA PHE A 95 -3.59 -5.21 7.56
C PHE A 95 -4.37 -5.69 8.80
N PHE A 96 -5.19 -4.82 9.38
CA PHE A 96 -5.99 -5.20 10.56
C PHE A 96 -7.09 -6.21 10.23
N ASP A 97 -7.71 -6.12 9.06
CA ASP A 97 -8.64 -7.15 8.57
C ASP A 97 -7.97 -8.54 8.57
N LEU A 98 -6.75 -8.64 8.05
CA LEU A 98 -5.99 -9.89 8.02
C LEU A 98 -5.62 -10.37 9.43
N VAL A 99 -5.12 -9.48 10.28
CA VAL A 99 -4.75 -9.80 11.67
C VAL A 99 -5.96 -10.29 12.46
N ASN A 100 -7.11 -9.65 12.28
CA ASN A 100 -8.36 -10.05 12.92
C ASN A 100 -8.84 -11.41 12.41
N ALA A 101 -8.78 -11.66 11.10
CA ALA A 101 -9.13 -12.97 10.54
C ALA A 101 -8.23 -14.09 11.09
N LEU A 102 -6.91 -13.85 11.16
CA LEU A 102 -5.96 -14.78 11.78
C LEU A 102 -6.25 -14.99 13.27
N HIS A 103 -6.53 -13.91 14.01
CA HIS A 103 -6.83 -13.98 15.43
C HIS A 103 -8.12 -14.75 15.72
N SER A 104 -9.19 -14.48 14.97
CA SER A 104 -10.45 -15.22 15.06
C SER A 104 -10.24 -16.71 14.80
N GLY A 105 -9.38 -17.06 13.83
CA GLY A 105 -8.95 -18.44 13.62
C GLY A 105 -8.26 -19.04 14.85
N VAL A 106 -7.32 -18.31 15.48
CA VAL A 106 -6.62 -18.76 16.72
C VAL A 106 -7.58 -18.94 17.90
N THR A 107 -8.54 -18.05 18.07
CA THR A 107 -9.45 -18.08 19.24
C THR A 107 -10.52 -19.15 19.10
N THR A 108 -10.95 -19.44 17.88
CA THR A 108 -12.02 -20.41 17.59
C THR A 108 -11.48 -21.83 17.51
N LEU A 109 -10.23 -21.99 17.06
CA LEU A 109 -9.61 -23.28 16.82
C LEU A 109 -8.51 -23.55 17.86
N GLN A 110 -8.46 -24.75 18.43
CA GLN A 110 -7.33 -25.12 19.28
C GLN A 110 -6.05 -25.26 18.46
N ALA A 111 -4.89 -25.08 19.08
CA ALA A 111 -3.62 -25.29 18.40
C ALA A 111 -3.54 -26.72 17.84
N GLY A 112 -3.42 -26.86 16.52
CA GLY A 112 -3.43 -28.15 15.81
C GLY A 112 -4.79 -28.55 15.22
N SER A 113 -5.83 -27.77 15.43
CA SER A 113 -7.11 -27.92 14.71
C SER A 113 -6.93 -27.62 13.22
N ILE A 114 -7.69 -28.35 12.41
CA ILE A 114 -7.71 -28.21 10.95
C ILE A 114 -8.68 -27.07 10.62
N LEU A 115 -8.27 -26.13 9.77
CA LEU A 115 -9.21 -25.12 9.25
C LEU A 115 -10.19 -25.77 8.30
N THR A 116 -11.42 -25.29 8.33
CA THR A 116 -12.35 -25.49 7.21
C THR A 116 -11.85 -24.73 5.98
N ASP A 117 -12.21 -25.22 4.80
CA ASP A 117 -11.84 -24.57 3.54
C ASP A 117 -12.34 -23.11 3.50
N ASP A 118 -13.55 -22.85 4.01
CA ASP A 118 -14.14 -21.51 4.07
C ASP A 118 -13.33 -20.54 4.96
N GLU A 119 -12.83 -21.00 6.11
CA GLU A 119 -11.98 -20.20 7.00
C GLU A 119 -10.62 -19.92 6.33
N ALA A 120 -10.04 -20.92 5.67
CA ALA A 120 -8.75 -20.80 4.99
C ALA A 120 -8.85 -19.82 3.81
N ASP A 121 -9.94 -19.93 3.03
CA ASP A 121 -10.25 -19.02 1.93
C ASP A 121 -10.50 -17.59 2.42
N GLY A 122 -11.19 -17.43 3.55
CA GLY A 122 -11.40 -16.13 4.18
C GLY A 122 -10.06 -15.44 4.52
N ILE A 123 -9.14 -16.16 5.17
CA ILE A 123 -7.81 -15.64 5.52
C ILE A 123 -7.00 -15.33 4.26
N CYS A 124 -7.00 -16.23 3.28
CA CYS A 124 -6.30 -16.05 2.00
C CYS A 124 -6.83 -14.82 1.25
N LEU A 125 -8.15 -14.60 1.27
CA LEU A 125 -8.78 -13.43 0.66
C LEU A 125 -8.29 -12.13 1.30
N HIS A 126 -8.22 -12.06 2.63
CA HIS A 126 -7.68 -10.89 3.33
C HIS A 126 -6.19 -10.66 3.02
N ALA A 127 -5.39 -11.72 2.97
CA ALA A 127 -3.98 -11.63 2.59
C ALA A 127 -3.78 -11.13 1.15
N ARG A 128 -4.60 -11.61 0.20
CA ARG A 128 -4.60 -11.12 -1.19
C ARG A 128 -5.02 -9.65 -1.28
N LYS A 129 -6.06 -9.24 -0.54
CA LYS A 129 -6.50 -7.82 -0.47
C LYS A 129 -5.41 -6.91 0.06
N LEU A 130 -4.70 -7.33 1.11
CA LEU A 130 -3.55 -6.59 1.63
C LEU A 130 -2.46 -6.45 0.57
N ARG A 131 -2.03 -7.56 -0.03
CA ARG A 131 -0.99 -7.55 -1.08
C ARG A 131 -1.35 -6.67 -2.27
N PHE A 132 -2.61 -6.70 -2.71
CA PHE A 132 -3.11 -5.82 -3.75
C PHE A 132 -2.98 -4.34 -3.35
N GLN A 133 -3.43 -3.96 -2.15
CA GLN A 133 -3.29 -2.59 -1.66
C GLN A 133 -1.83 -2.14 -1.59
N LEU A 134 -0.91 -3.00 -1.15
CA LEU A 134 0.53 -2.70 -1.12
C LEU A 134 1.07 -2.40 -2.53
N THR A 135 0.64 -3.16 -3.54
CA THR A 135 1.04 -2.92 -4.93
C THR A 135 0.43 -1.64 -5.52
N GLU A 136 -0.80 -1.29 -5.13
CA GLU A 136 -1.44 -0.02 -5.53
C GLU A 136 -0.72 1.19 -4.95
N ASP A 137 -0.37 1.15 -3.67
CA ASP A 137 0.31 2.23 -2.95
C ASP A 137 1.71 2.53 -3.51
N VAL A 138 2.43 1.51 -3.99
CA VAL A 138 3.74 1.66 -4.66
C VAL A 138 3.56 2.15 -6.10
N GLY A 139 2.34 2.10 -6.64
CA GLY A 139 2.02 2.56 -7.99
C GLY A 139 2.38 1.55 -9.08
N VAL A 140 2.57 0.27 -8.74
CA VAL A 140 2.84 -0.80 -9.73
C VAL A 140 1.62 -1.01 -10.64
N GLY A 141 0.41 -0.67 -10.18
CA GLY A 141 -0.84 -0.80 -10.93
C GLY A 141 -1.33 0.43 -11.70
N ARG A 142 -0.66 1.60 -11.62
CA ARG A 142 -1.11 2.82 -12.32
C ARG A 142 -0.07 3.27 -13.35
N ALA A 143 -0.49 3.31 -14.61
CA ALA A 143 0.34 3.84 -15.69
C ALA A 143 0.68 5.33 -15.41
N PRO A 144 1.89 5.80 -15.75
CA PRO A 144 2.37 7.16 -15.45
C PRO A 144 1.57 8.32 -16.09
N GLY A 145 0.47 8.05 -16.82
CA GLY A 145 -0.41 9.07 -17.40
C GLY A 145 -1.72 9.34 -16.64
N GLN A 146 -2.21 8.42 -15.80
CA GLN A 146 -3.54 8.56 -15.17
C GLN A 146 -3.59 9.62 -14.05
N ARG A 147 -2.46 9.86 -13.37
CA ARG A 147 -2.36 10.92 -12.33
C ARG A 147 -2.47 12.34 -12.89
N ALA A 148 -2.01 12.57 -14.12
CA ALA A 148 -2.09 13.89 -14.75
C ALA A 148 -3.53 14.22 -15.17
N THR A 149 -4.29 13.22 -15.61
CA THR A 149 -5.70 13.39 -15.96
C THR A 149 -6.58 13.63 -14.74
N ASP A 150 -6.36 12.93 -13.63
CA ASP A 150 -7.17 13.11 -12.41
C ASP A 150 -6.93 14.47 -11.72
N ALA A 151 -5.70 14.99 -11.80
CA ALA A 151 -5.39 16.35 -11.33
C ALA A 151 -6.04 17.43 -12.22
N MET A 152 -6.11 17.20 -13.54
CA MET A 152 -6.78 18.10 -14.49
C MET A 152 -8.30 18.12 -14.35
N THR A 153 -8.94 17.01 -13.97
CA THR A 153 -10.40 16.99 -13.71
C THR A 153 -10.78 17.59 -12.37
N ALA A 154 -9.90 17.58 -11.37
CA ALA A 154 -10.14 18.20 -10.07
C ALA A 154 -10.07 19.74 -10.10
N GLU A 155 -9.30 20.34 -11.01
CA GLU A 155 -9.25 21.81 -11.20
C GLU A 155 -10.39 22.36 -12.08
N ALA A 156 -11.20 21.49 -12.68
CA ALA A 156 -12.29 21.86 -13.60
C ALA A 156 -13.69 21.81 -12.98
N SER A 157 -13.81 21.53 -11.67
CA SER A 157 -15.06 21.54 -10.90
C SER A 157 -15.04 22.58 -9.79
#